data_AF-A0A968VTD0-F1
#
_entry.id   AF-A0A968VTD0-F1
#
_cell.length_a   1.000
_cell.length_b   1.000
_cell.length_c   1.000
_cell.angle_alpha   90.00
_cell.angle_beta   90.00
_cell.angle_gamma   90.00
#
_symmetry.space_group_name_H-M   'P 1'
#
loop_
_entity.id
_entity.type
_entity.pdbx_description
1 polymer ?
#
loop_
_entity_poly.entity_id
_entity_poly.type
_entity_poly.pdbx_seq_one_letter_code
_entity_poly.pdbx_strand_id
1 'polypeptide(L)'
;MPYQGERANKNAHSDFVKNPDVVNFLNQCEFLREPSDEEVKRMTDSFVEPPAFDKAPLPSSVIAIDGSLHESSINDRLPSTKVGYVKIGTVLIDMKQYKELRVEGGRFVDPFKVAKLEENNQPITFTLPSANIRWNKHDSVKTVFAQW
;
A
#
# COMPACT_ATOMS: atom_id res chain seq x y z
N MET A 1 25.26 -20.66 23.58
CA MET A 1 25.25 -22.13 23.64
C MET A 1 26.34 -22.55 24.60
N PRO A 2 26.04 -23.36 25.63
CA PRO A 2 26.93 -23.63 26.76
C PRO A 2 28.15 -24.50 26.43
N TYR A 3 28.25 -25.11 25.23
CA TYR A 3 29.37 -25.98 24.88
C TYR A 3 30.16 -25.53 23.65
N GLN A 4 31.46 -25.86 23.66
CA GLN A 4 32.40 -25.50 22.59
C GLN A 4 32.15 -26.37 21.35
N GLY A 5 31.87 -25.74 20.20
CA GLY A 5 31.52 -26.41 18.94
C GLY A 5 30.01 -26.58 18.71
N GLU A 6 29.17 -26.20 19.67
CA GLU A 6 27.72 -26.21 19.54
C GLU A 6 27.26 -25.08 18.58
N ARG A 7 26.84 -25.46 17.37
CA ARG A 7 26.25 -24.52 16.41
C ARG A 7 24.88 -24.06 16.94
N ALA A 8 24.58 -22.77 16.79
CA ALA A 8 23.27 -22.24 17.12
C ALA A 8 22.20 -22.97 16.31
N ASN A 9 21.41 -23.81 16.97
CA ASN A 9 20.31 -24.53 16.35
C ASN A 9 18.99 -23.88 16.78
N LYS A 10 18.19 -23.41 15.81
CA LYS A 10 16.87 -22.83 16.04
C LYS A 10 15.79 -23.89 16.38
N ASN A 11 16.14 -25.18 16.44
CA ASN A 11 15.20 -26.27 16.73
C ASN A 11 14.49 -26.13 18.09
N ALA A 12 15.04 -25.39 19.06
CA ALA A 12 14.33 -25.09 20.32
C ALA A 12 13.04 -24.25 20.10
N HIS A 13 12.90 -23.55 18.97
CA HIS A 13 11.67 -22.83 18.62
C HIS A 13 10.59 -23.74 18.02
N SER A 14 10.91 -24.98 17.63
CA SER A 14 9.93 -25.90 17.04
C SER A 14 8.92 -26.43 18.07
N ASP A 15 9.20 -26.32 19.37
CA ASP A 15 8.29 -26.73 20.44
C ASP A 15 7.17 -25.71 20.71
N PHE A 16 7.32 -24.44 20.30
CA PHE A 16 6.25 -23.44 20.46
C PHE A 16 5.00 -23.80 19.66
N VAL A 17 5.16 -24.35 18.46
CA VAL A 17 4.03 -24.71 17.59
C VAL A 17 3.29 -25.96 18.09
N LYS A 18 3.90 -26.72 19.00
CA LYS A 18 3.30 -27.87 19.68
C LYS A 18 2.68 -27.51 21.04
N ASN A 19 2.89 -26.28 21.52
CA ASN A 19 2.27 -25.81 22.75
C ASN A 19 0.74 -25.81 22.59
N PRO A 20 -0.02 -26.49 23.47
CA PRO A 20 -1.48 -26.54 23.40
C PRO A 20 -2.14 -25.16 23.32
N ASP A 21 -1.57 -24.17 24.00
CA ASP A 21 -2.09 -22.79 24.01
C ASP A 21 -1.93 -22.13 22.63
N VAL A 22 -0.79 -22.37 21.96
CA VAL A 22 -0.52 -21.87 20.61
C VAL A 22 -1.41 -22.57 19.59
N VAL A 23 -1.58 -23.89 19.72
CA VAL A 23 -2.49 -24.66 18.85
C VAL A 23 -3.93 -24.18 19.01
N ASN A 24 -4.39 -23.99 20.24
CA ASN A 24 -5.73 -23.48 20.52
C ASN A 24 -5.94 -22.08 19.96
N PHE A 25 -4.95 -21.20 20.08
CA PHE A 25 -4.97 -19.87 19.49
C PHE A 25 -5.02 -19.91 17.96
N LEU A 26 -4.17 -20.73 17.32
CA LEU A 26 -4.15 -20.87 15.86
C LEU A 26 -5.45 -21.46 15.31
N ASN A 27 -6.10 -22.38 16.04
CA ASN A 27 -7.41 -22.93 15.67
C ASN A 27 -8.55 -21.91 15.70
N GLN A 28 -8.36 -20.78 16.41
CA GLN A 28 -9.29 -19.66 16.43
C GLN A 28 -8.96 -18.61 15.36
N CYS A 29 -7.81 -18.72 14.71
CA CYS A 29 -7.40 -17.80 13.67
C CYS A 29 -7.99 -18.23 12.32
N GLU A 30 -8.71 -17.33 11.67
CA GLU A 30 -9.13 -17.48 10.28
C GLU A 30 -8.09 -16.77 9.41
N PHE A 31 -7.61 -17.45 8.36
CA PHE A 31 -6.61 -16.90 7.45
C PHE A 31 -7.16 -16.85 6.03
N LEU A 32 -6.56 -15.98 5.22
CA LEU A 32 -6.88 -15.89 3.80
C LEU A 32 -6.63 -17.24 3.13
N ARG A 33 -7.71 -17.82 2.60
CA ARG A 33 -7.67 -19.03 1.77
C ARG A 33 -7.84 -18.65 0.31
N GLU A 34 -7.42 -19.56 -0.56
CA GLU A 34 -7.81 -19.46 -1.96
C GLU A 34 -9.36 -19.47 -2.06
N PRO A 35 -9.93 -18.61 -2.91
CA PRO A 35 -11.37 -18.59 -3.14
C PRO A 35 -11.81 -19.91 -3.79
N SER A 36 -13.01 -20.38 -3.47
CA SER A 36 -13.61 -21.56 -4.10
C SER A 36 -14.00 -21.26 -5.55
N ASP A 37 -14.22 -22.29 -6.37
CA ASP A 37 -14.66 -22.13 -7.76
C ASP A 37 -15.96 -21.31 -7.86
N GLU A 38 -16.88 -21.45 -6.90
CA GLU A 38 -18.11 -20.65 -6.84
C GLU A 38 -17.85 -19.19 -6.44
N GLU A 39 -16.90 -18.93 -5.54
CA GLU A 39 -16.47 -17.57 -5.17
C GLU A 39 -15.79 -16.88 -6.34
N VAL A 40 -14.89 -17.59 -7.04
CA VAL A 40 -14.25 -17.11 -8.27
C VAL A 40 -15.30 -16.77 -9.30
N LYS A 41 -16.28 -17.65 -9.54
CA LYS A 41 -17.36 -17.40 -10.50
C LYS A 41 -18.16 -16.14 -10.15
N ARG A 42 -18.57 -15.98 -8.89
CA ARG A 42 -19.27 -14.76 -8.44
C ARG A 42 -18.42 -13.50 -8.64
N MET A 43 -17.12 -13.60 -8.41
CA MET A 43 -16.19 -12.50 -8.66
C MET A 43 -16.10 -12.18 -10.15
N THR A 44 -15.92 -13.18 -11.01
CA THR A 44 -15.83 -12.98 -12.47
C THR A 44 -17.13 -12.48 -13.08
N ASP A 45 -18.29 -12.89 -12.55
CA ASP A 45 -19.61 -12.41 -13.00
C ASP A 45 -19.78 -10.88 -12.82
N SER A 46 -18.98 -10.24 -11.95
CA SER A 46 -18.98 -8.79 -11.77
C SER A 46 -18.19 -8.02 -12.83
N PHE A 47 -17.37 -8.71 -13.63
CA PHE A 47 -16.56 -8.10 -14.68
C PHE A 47 -17.36 -8.06 -15.99
N VAL A 48 -17.30 -6.91 -16.65
CA VAL A 48 -17.87 -6.72 -17.98
C VAL A 48 -16.78 -6.79 -19.03
N GLU A 49 -17.09 -7.38 -20.17
CA GLU A 49 -16.18 -7.37 -21.32
C GLU A 49 -15.99 -5.91 -21.78
N PRO A 50 -14.74 -5.43 -21.90
CA PRO A 50 -14.50 -4.07 -22.34
C PRO A 50 -14.97 -3.91 -23.80
N PRO A 51 -15.47 -2.73 -24.19
CA PRO A 51 -15.87 -2.48 -25.58
C PRO A 51 -14.67 -2.66 -26.53
N ALA A 52 -14.95 -3.13 -27.74
CA ALA A 52 -13.94 -3.35 -28.78
C ALA A 52 -13.24 -2.02 -29.12
N PHE A 53 -11.91 -2.02 -29.05
CA PHE A 53 -11.05 -0.82 -29.05
C PHE A 53 -10.78 -0.22 -30.44
N ASP A 54 -11.33 -0.82 -31.49
CA ASP A 54 -10.90 -0.63 -32.88
C ASP A 54 -11.13 0.80 -33.43
N LYS A 55 -11.95 1.63 -32.76
CA LYS A 55 -12.21 3.04 -33.16
C LYS A 55 -12.43 4.03 -32.00
N ALA A 56 -12.18 3.65 -30.76
CA ALA A 56 -12.41 4.56 -29.64
C ALA A 56 -11.39 5.72 -29.65
N PRO A 57 -11.81 7.00 -29.54
CA PRO A 57 -10.87 8.10 -29.41
C PRO A 57 -10.07 7.95 -28.11
N LEU A 58 -8.76 8.14 -28.20
CA LEU A 58 -7.91 8.18 -27.01
C LEU A 58 -8.34 9.33 -26.10
N PRO A 59 -8.26 9.15 -24.76
CA PRO A 59 -8.65 10.20 -23.83
C PRO A 59 -7.76 11.44 -24.01
N SER A 60 -8.35 12.62 -23.87
CA SER A 60 -7.61 13.89 -23.89
C SER A 60 -6.82 14.14 -22.61
N SER A 61 -7.23 13.50 -21.51
CA SER A 61 -6.66 13.68 -20.19
C SER A 61 -6.57 12.35 -19.46
N VAL A 62 -5.51 12.14 -18.68
CA VAL A 62 -5.29 10.95 -17.85
C VAL A 62 -5.04 11.41 -16.42
N ILE A 63 -5.71 10.79 -15.45
CA ILE A 63 -5.41 11.00 -14.03
C ILE A 63 -4.55 9.84 -13.55
N ALA A 64 -3.35 10.14 -13.07
CA ALA A 64 -2.50 9.20 -12.37
C ALA A 64 -2.61 9.44 -10.86
N ILE A 65 -2.87 8.38 -10.10
CA ILE A 65 -2.99 8.42 -8.64
C ILE A 65 -1.98 7.42 -8.09
N ASP A 66 -1.11 7.89 -7.20
CA ASP A 66 -0.15 7.05 -6.48
C ASP A 66 -0.20 7.36 -4.97
N GLY A 67 0.02 6.32 -4.16
CA GLY A 67 -0.01 6.38 -2.71
C GLY A 67 1.33 5.98 -2.13
N SER A 68 1.86 6.81 -1.23
CA SER A 68 3.07 6.51 -0.47
C SER A 68 2.75 6.41 1.02
N LEU A 69 3.29 5.38 1.67
CA LEU A 69 3.20 5.16 3.10
C LEU A 69 4.56 5.42 3.74
N HIS A 70 4.58 6.25 4.77
CA HIS A 70 5.74 6.44 5.62
C HIS A 70 5.33 6.30 7.09
N GLU A 71 6.11 5.58 7.89
CA GLU A 71 5.91 5.49 9.33
C GLU A 71 7.13 6.04 10.07
N SER A 72 6.87 6.80 11.14
CA SER A 72 7.91 7.31 12.03
C SER A 72 7.56 7.02 13.48
N SER A 73 8.58 6.65 14.27
CA SER A 73 8.44 6.54 15.72
C SER A 73 8.46 7.93 16.35
N ILE A 74 7.54 8.22 17.27
CA ILE A 74 7.52 9.49 18.02
C ILE A 74 8.68 9.55 19.02
N ASN A 75 9.07 8.38 19.54
CA ASN A 75 10.05 8.26 20.61
C ASN A 75 11.01 7.12 20.32
N ASP A 76 12.30 7.42 20.21
CA ASP A 76 13.35 6.43 19.92
C ASP A 76 13.48 5.36 21.02
N ARG A 77 13.09 5.69 22.26
CA ARG A 77 13.08 4.74 23.38
C ARG A 77 11.82 3.85 23.40
N LEU A 78 10.77 4.25 22.70
CA LEU A 78 9.53 3.51 22.53
C LEU A 78 9.20 3.41 21.03
N PRO A 79 9.99 2.65 20.25
CA PRO A 79 9.88 2.61 18.79
C PRO A 79 8.54 2.02 18.31
N SER A 80 7.79 1.36 19.20
CA SER A 80 6.43 0.88 18.97
C SER A 80 5.36 1.97 19.00
N THR A 81 5.69 3.21 19.40
CA THR A 81 4.78 4.37 19.33
C THR A 81 5.01 5.11 18.01
N LYS A 82 4.12 4.93 17.04
CA LYS A 82 4.33 5.36 15.66
C LYS A 82 3.16 6.16 15.08
N VAL A 83 3.51 7.17 14.29
CA VAL A 83 2.60 7.91 13.40
C VAL A 83 2.84 7.43 11.98
N GLY A 84 1.76 7.14 11.27
CA GLY A 84 1.77 6.88 9.83
C GLY A 84 1.40 8.14 9.05
N TYR A 85 2.07 8.34 7.93
CA TYR A 85 1.75 9.36 6.95
C TYR A 85 1.41 8.66 5.65
N VAL A 86 0.21 8.91 5.15
CA VAL A 86 -0.24 8.42 3.85
C VAL A 86 -0.34 9.63 2.95
N LYS A 87 0.52 9.69 1.92
CA LYS A 87 0.50 10.76 0.93
C LYS A 87 -0.05 10.19 -0.38
N ILE A 88 -1.17 10.74 -0.83
CA ILE A 88 -1.79 10.43 -2.11
C ILE A 88 -1.44 11.55 -3.07
N GLY A 89 -0.62 11.26 -4.07
CA GLY A 89 -0.33 12.18 -5.17
C GLY A 89 -1.33 11.97 -6.30
N THR A 90 -1.90 13.06 -6.80
CA THR A 90 -2.72 13.02 -8.02
C THR A 90 -2.12 13.94 -9.07
N VAL A 91 -1.91 13.41 -10.27
CA VAL A 91 -1.41 14.16 -11.42
C VAL A 91 -2.42 14.05 -12.55
N LEU A 92 -2.97 15.18 -12.95
CA LEU A 92 -3.77 15.28 -14.18
C LEU A 92 -2.82 15.56 -15.36
N ILE A 93 -2.76 14.61 -16.29
CA ILE A 93 -1.92 14.68 -17.48
C ILE A 93 -2.81 15.07 -18.66
N ASP A 94 -2.53 16.22 -19.27
CA ASP A 94 -3.06 16.59 -20.58
C ASP A 94 -2.28 15.85 -21.67
N MET A 95 -2.95 15.00 -22.44
CA MET A 95 -2.32 14.15 -23.45
C MET A 95 -1.76 14.94 -24.65
N LYS A 96 -2.21 16.18 -24.87
CA LYS A 96 -1.62 17.09 -25.86
C LYS A 96 -0.28 17.61 -25.35
N GLN A 97 -0.24 18.11 -24.12
CA GLN A 97 1.01 18.58 -23.49
C GLN A 97 2.03 17.44 -23.35
N TYR A 98 1.57 16.24 -23.01
CA TYR A 98 2.40 15.06 -22.91
C TYR A 98 3.08 14.69 -24.24
N LYS A 99 2.38 14.84 -25.39
CA LYS A 99 2.98 14.62 -26.72
C LYS A 99 4.07 15.66 -27.05
N GLU A 100 3.91 16.88 -26.57
CA GLU A 100 4.83 18.00 -26.78
C GLU A 100 6.09 17.96 -25.89
N LEU A 101 6.19 16.96 -24.99
CA LEU A 101 7.36 16.73 -24.15
C LEU A 101 8.62 16.39 -24.94
N ARG A 102 8.48 15.80 -26.14
CA ARG A 102 9.64 15.48 -26.98
C ARG A 102 10.21 16.73 -27.62
N VAL A 103 11.54 16.79 -27.68
CA VAL A 103 12.23 17.80 -28.48
C VAL A 103 11.95 17.52 -29.96
N GLU A 104 11.57 18.53 -30.73
CA GLU A 104 11.26 18.38 -32.15
C GLU A 104 12.42 17.73 -32.91
N GLY A 105 12.11 16.70 -33.72
CA GLY A 105 13.11 15.94 -34.48
C GLY A 105 14.01 15.02 -33.66
N GLY A 106 13.83 14.95 -32.34
CA GLY A 106 14.65 14.15 -31.42
C GLY A 106 13.94 12.93 -30.82
N ARG A 107 14.73 12.09 -30.15
CA ARG A 107 14.22 10.98 -29.31
C ARG A 107 14.18 11.33 -27.83
N PHE A 108 14.68 12.50 -27.46
CA PHE A 108 14.82 12.93 -26.08
C PHE A 108 13.62 13.76 -25.62
N VAL A 109 13.37 13.71 -24.32
CA VAL A 109 12.34 14.48 -23.62
C VAL A 109 12.96 15.77 -23.07
N ASP A 110 12.24 16.88 -23.20
CA ASP A 110 12.63 18.17 -22.65
C ASP A 110 12.41 18.18 -21.12
N PRO A 111 13.48 18.23 -20.31
CA PRO A 111 13.37 18.15 -18.85
C PRO A 111 12.65 19.36 -18.25
N PHE A 112 12.68 20.54 -18.90
CA PHE A 112 12.00 21.73 -18.39
C PHE A 112 10.48 21.62 -18.58
N LYS A 113 10.03 21.00 -19.67
CA LYS A 113 8.60 20.72 -19.88
C LYS A 113 8.07 19.66 -18.91
N VAL A 114 8.90 18.66 -18.57
CA VAL A 114 8.57 17.67 -17.54
C VAL A 114 8.42 18.33 -16.18
N ALA A 115 9.38 19.17 -15.77
CA ALA A 115 9.30 19.89 -14.50
C ALA A 115 8.04 20.74 -14.39
N LYS A 116 7.64 21.43 -15.48
CA LYS A 116 6.41 22.19 -15.54
C LYS A 116 5.14 21.32 -15.42
N LEU A 117 5.18 20.07 -15.89
CA LEU A 117 4.10 19.10 -15.73
C LEU A 117 3.97 18.63 -14.28
N GLU A 118 5.08 18.51 -13.56
CA GLU A 118 5.10 18.16 -12.12
C GLU A 118 4.49 19.25 -11.24
N GLU A 119 4.49 20.52 -11.66
CA GLU A 119 3.82 21.62 -10.94
C GLU A 119 2.30 21.41 -10.82
N ASN A 120 1.69 20.62 -11.71
CA ASN A 120 0.27 20.27 -11.66
C ASN A 120 -0.06 19.13 -10.68
N ASN A 121 0.97 18.53 -10.05
CA ASN A 121 0.76 17.50 -9.04
C ASN A 121 0.11 18.10 -7.79
N GLN A 122 -1.05 17.57 -7.41
CA GLN A 122 -1.75 17.94 -6.19
C GLN A 122 -1.66 16.77 -5.19
N PRO A 123 -0.69 16.80 -4.27
CA PRO A 123 -0.61 15.82 -3.22
C PRO A 123 -1.56 16.16 -2.07
N ILE A 124 -2.33 15.18 -1.63
CA ILE A 124 -3.08 15.22 -0.37
C ILE A 124 -2.33 14.33 0.62
N THR A 125 -2.01 14.86 1.80
CA THR A 125 -1.30 14.12 2.85
C THR A 125 -2.22 13.92 4.04
N PHE A 126 -2.37 12.68 4.46
CA PHE A 126 -3.10 12.27 5.64
C PHE A 126 -2.13 11.84 6.73
N THR A 127 -2.37 12.30 7.96
CA THR A 127 -1.63 11.88 9.15
C THR A 127 -2.53 10.97 9.96
N LEU A 128 -2.08 9.75 10.20
CA LEU A 128 -2.86 8.69 10.83
C LEU A 128 -2.09 8.14 12.04
N PRO A 129 -2.76 7.85 13.17
CA PRO A 129 -2.13 7.13 14.26
C PRO A 129 -1.86 5.69 13.79
N SER A 130 -0.59 5.27 13.78
CA SER A 130 -0.21 3.92 13.31
C SER A 130 -0.25 2.92 14.47
N ALA A 131 0.61 3.09 15.47
CA ALA A 131 0.74 2.14 16.56
C ALA A 131 0.88 2.84 17.91
N ASN A 132 0.15 2.35 18.91
CA ASN A 132 0.19 2.84 20.30
C ASN A 132 -0.09 4.35 20.46
N ILE A 133 -0.96 4.91 19.61
CA ILE A 133 -1.41 6.31 19.68
C ILE A 133 -2.94 6.36 19.76
N ARG A 134 -3.45 7.14 20.71
CA ARG A 134 -4.88 7.51 20.78
C ARG A 134 -5.08 8.89 20.16
N TRP A 135 -6.14 9.05 19.38
CA TRP A 135 -6.51 10.31 18.73
C TRP A 135 -7.91 10.74 19.19
N ASN A 136 -8.21 12.05 19.17
CA ASN A 136 -9.54 12.62 19.45
C ASN A 136 -10.29 12.07 20.69
N LYS A 137 -9.57 11.85 21.79
CA LYS A 137 -10.12 11.32 23.07
C LYS A 137 -10.74 9.93 22.98
N HIS A 138 -10.49 9.17 21.92
CA HIS A 138 -10.93 7.78 21.85
C HIS A 138 -10.16 6.91 22.84
N ASP A 139 -10.87 5.94 23.42
CA ASP A 139 -10.33 5.10 24.50
C ASP A 139 -9.27 4.11 24.03
N SER A 140 -9.31 3.71 22.74
CA SER A 140 -8.40 2.72 22.17
C SER A 140 -7.96 3.06 20.74
N VAL A 141 -6.80 2.55 20.34
CA VAL A 141 -6.26 2.65 18.96
C VAL A 141 -7.21 2.01 17.94
N LYS A 142 -7.88 0.91 18.31
CA LYS A 142 -8.82 0.18 17.45
C LYS A 142 -10.03 1.05 17.05
N THR A 143 -10.55 1.83 17.99
CA THR A 143 -11.72 2.70 17.77
C THR A 143 -11.40 3.83 16.79
N VAL A 144 -10.14 4.29 16.79
CA VAL A 144 -9.69 5.37 15.91
C VAL A 144 -9.69 4.96 14.43
N PHE A 145 -9.24 3.74 14.11
CA PHE A 145 -9.19 3.25 12.73
C PHE A 145 -10.57 2.95 12.13
N ALA A 146 -11.55 2.57 12.94
CA ALA A 146 -12.87 2.17 12.47
C ALA A 146 -13.81 3.35 12.13
N GLN A 147 -13.42 4.59 12.45
CA GLN A 147 -14.24 5.80 12.27
C GLN A 147 -13.69 6.77 11.23
N TRP A 148 -12.62 6.38 10.53
CA TRP A 148 -12.02 7.13 9.43
C TRP A 148 -12.63 6.75 8.09
#